data_AF-A0A9W6PHQ1-F1
#
_entry.id   AF-A0A9W6PHQ1-F1
#
_cell.length_a   1.000
_cell.length_b   1.000
_cell.length_c   1.000
_cell.angle_alpha   90.00
_cell.angle_beta   90.00
_cell.angle_gamma   90.00
#
_symmetry.space_group_name_H-M   'P 1'
#
loop_
_entity.id
_entity.type
_entity.pdbx_description
1 polymer ?
#
loop_
_entity_poly.entity_id
_entity_poly.type
_entity_poly.pdbx_seq_one_letter_code
_entity_poly.pdbx_strand_id
1 'polypeptide(L)'
;MLTLYQALRTMMVEAAESVPGTDPDRCSFAVALQTARDQVVRAAGILPDEPGSLGLIGRRVLARLLAPRRHRTSTRKVKSPISRYAERRNDGRPDRSLTITDPTVAILDPGPEHQPLPPVSRDDRHTVPAQRRRHRVLALLQDGPTRLWRPAEIAAHFGDITLHTMYRQLSRWAGSGIIHKIGPGLYAATNWTSTPLPPAEIR
;
A
#
# COMPACT_ATOMS: atom_id res chain seq x y z
N MET A 1 10.36 -15.45 22.58
CA MET A 1 10.20 -14.04 23.02
C MET A 1 9.16 -13.24 22.24
N LEU A 2 8.68 -13.69 21.07
CA LEU A 2 7.63 -13.00 20.32
C LEU A 2 6.27 -12.98 21.04
N THR A 3 5.88 -14.07 21.67
CA THR A 3 4.59 -14.21 22.37
C THR A 3 4.41 -13.18 23.49
N LEU A 4 5.41 -13.03 24.36
CA LEU A 4 5.42 -12.00 25.42
C LEU A 4 5.31 -10.59 24.84
N TYR A 5 6.08 -10.30 23.78
CA TYR A 5 6.01 -9.00 23.12
C TYR A 5 4.60 -8.71 22.58
N GLN A 6 3.97 -9.68 21.91
CA GLN A 6 2.63 -9.52 21.37
C GLN A 6 1.59 -9.38 22.48
N ALA A 7 1.65 -10.20 23.53
CA ALA A 7 0.75 -10.09 24.68
C ALA A 7 0.81 -8.69 25.32
N LEU A 8 2.03 -8.16 25.55
CA LEU A 8 2.19 -6.81 26.08
C LEU A 8 1.67 -5.74 25.10
N ARG A 9 1.83 -5.93 23.79
CA ARG A 9 1.30 -5.00 22.79
C ARG A 9 -0.21 -5.00 22.76
N THR A 10 -0.86 -6.16 22.83
CA THR A 10 -2.32 -6.27 22.94
C THR A 10 -2.83 -5.54 24.19
N MET A 11 -2.24 -5.81 25.36
CA MET A 11 -2.62 -5.13 26.61
C MET A 11 -2.44 -3.60 26.53
N MET A 12 -1.39 -3.11 25.85
CA MET A 12 -1.18 -1.68 25.66
C MET A 12 -2.24 -1.04 24.75
N VAL A 13 -2.75 -1.78 23.76
CA VAL A 13 -3.83 -1.34 22.87
C VAL A 13 -5.15 -1.33 23.62
N GLU A 14 -5.50 -2.41 24.31
CA GLU A 14 -6.70 -2.49 25.15
C GLU A 14 -6.74 -1.37 26.20
N ALA A 15 -5.59 -1.09 26.81
CA ALA A 15 -5.45 0.03 27.74
C ALA A 15 -5.73 1.38 27.07
N ALA A 16 -5.20 1.64 25.88
CA ALA A 16 -5.46 2.88 25.15
C ALA A 16 -6.95 2.99 24.74
N GLU A 17 -7.54 1.91 24.24
CA GLU A 17 -8.94 1.87 23.81
C GLU A 17 -9.94 2.07 24.96
N SER A 18 -9.56 1.71 26.19
CA SER A 18 -10.40 1.92 27.38
C SER A 18 -10.62 3.37 27.76
N VAL A 19 -9.77 4.29 27.29
CA VAL A 19 -9.87 5.73 27.58
C VAL A 19 -9.98 6.50 26.26
N PRO A 20 -11.18 6.98 25.88
CA PRO A 20 -11.40 7.69 24.62
C PRO A 20 -10.42 8.86 24.43
N GLY A 21 -9.85 8.95 23.22
CA GLY A 21 -8.88 10.00 22.88
C GLY A 21 -7.44 9.71 23.36
N THR A 22 -7.17 8.55 23.95
CA THR A 22 -5.80 8.13 24.26
C THR A 22 -5.08 7.67 23.00
N ASP A 23 -4.05 8.40 22.60
CA ASP A 23 -3.15 7.97 21.53
C ASP A 23 -2.33 6.74 21.97
N PRO A 24 -2.49 5.56 21.31
CA PRO A 24 -1.80 4.32 21.68
C PRO A 24 -0.27 4.44 21.55
N ASP A 25 0.25 5.37 20.74
CA ASP A 25 1.70 5.60 20.63
C ASP A 25 2.30 6.19 21.92
N ARG A 26 1.47 6.71 22.83
CA ARG A 26 1.89 7.21 24.14
C ARG A 26 2.08 6.09 25.16
N CYS A 27 1.56 4.90 24.90
CA CYS A 27 1.74 3.74 25.77
C CYS A 27 3.20 3.29 25.75
N SER A 28 3.88 3.34 26.90
CA SER A 28 5.30 2.95 27.00
C SER A 28 5.46 1.44 27.15
N PHE A 29 6.13 0.81 26.18
CA PHE A 29 6.49 -0.61 26.27
C PHE A 29 7.41 -0.91 27.46
N ALA A 30 8.29 0.04 27.84
CA ALA A 30 9.15 -0.13 29.00
C ALA A 30 8.34 -0.20 30.30
N VAL A 31 7.30 0.63 30.45
CA VAL A 31 6.41 0.57 31.61
C VAL A 31 5.66 -0.77 31.64
N ALA A 32 5.13 -1.21 30.50
CA ALA A 32 4.43 -2.49 30.39
C ALA A 32 5.34 -3.67 30.77
N LEU A 33 6.54 -3.73 30.18
CA LEU A 33 7.51 -4.80 30.42
C LEU A 33 8.00 -4.83 31.87
N GLN A 34 8.31 -3.68 32.47
CA GLN A 34 8.76 -3.64 33.86
C GLN A 34 7.62 -4.02 34.82
N THR A 35 6.40 -3.57 34.55
CA THR A 35 5.23 -3.97 35.36
C THR A 35 4.97 -5.48 35.26
N ALA A 36 5.08 -6.06 34.07
CA ALA A 36 4.94 -7.49 33.87
C ALA A 36 6.04 -8.29 34.60
N ARG A 37 7.29 -7.81 34.55
CA ARG A 37 8.39 -8.40 35.31
C ARG A 37 8.13 -8.34 36.82
N ASP A 38 7.71 -7.19 37.33
CA ASP A 38 7.38 -7.02 38.75
C ASP A 38 6.25 -7.97 39.19
N GLN A 39 5.22 -8.17 38.35
CA GLN A 39 4.15 -9.11 38.61
C GLN A 39 4.65 -10.56 38.72
N VAL A 40 5.49 -10.99 37.77
CA VAL A 40 6.08 -12.34 37.79
C VAL A 40 6.95 -12.54 39.02
N VAL A 41 7.83 -11.58 39.33
CA VAL A 41 8.74 -11.67 40.49
C VAL A 41 7.97 -11.70 41.82
N ARG A 42 6.88 -10.93 41.92
CA ARG A 42 6.07 -10.84 43.14
C ARG A 42 4.97 -11.89 43.23
N ALA A 43 4.83 -12.75 42.22
CA ALA A 43 3.70 -13.67 42.12
C ALA A 43 2.34 -12.93 42.22
N ALA A 44 2.24 -11.72 41.65
CA ALA A 44 1.05 -10.87 41.71
C ALA A 44 0.21 -11.02 40.43
N GLY A 45 -1.13 -11.01 40.57
CA GLY A 45 -2.06 -11.14 39.43
C GLY A 45 -2.13 -12.55 38.85
N ILE A 46 -1.93 -13.58 39.69
CA ILE A 46 -2.01 -15.00 39.30
C ILE A 46 -3.47 -15.45 39.18
N LEU A 47 -4.38 -14.84 39.94
CA LEU A 47 -5.80 -15.08 39.76
C LEU A 47 -6.29 -14.36 38.50
N PRO A 48 -7.23 -14.97 37.76
CA PRO A 48 -7.86 -14.31 36.63
C PRO A 48 -8.54 -13.02 37.09
N ASP A 49 -8.26 -11.93 36.39
CA ASP A 49 -9.00 -10.69 36.56
C ASP A 49 -10.43 -10.84 36.00
N GLU A 50 -11.34 -9.98 36.46
CA GLU A 50 -12.69 -9.89 35.89
C GLU A 50 -12.63 -9.66 34.37
N PRO A 51 -13.46 -10.35 33.57
CA PRO A 51 -13.49 -10.17 32.13
C PRO A 51 -13.78 -8.71 31.78
N GLY A 52 -12.89 -8.10 30.97
CA GLY A 52 -12.94 -6.68 30.61
C GLY A 52 -12.14 -5.74 31.50
N SER A 53 -11.48 -6.24 32.56
CA SER A 53 -10.51 -5.46 33.34
C SER A 53 -9.16 -5.37 32.60
N LEU A 54 -8.55 -4.18 32.63
CA LEU A 54 -7.23 -3.90 32.02
C LEU A 54 -6.04 -4.51 32.78
N GLY A 55 -6.32 -5.15 33.92
CA GLY A 55 -5.31 -5.62 34.86
C GLY A 55 -4.38 -4.52 35.38
N LEU A 56 -3.34 -4.91 36.11
CA LEU A 56 -2.38 -3.95 36.67
C LEU A 56 -1.41 -3.40 35.61
N ILE A 57 -1.09 -4.14 34.55
CA ILE A 57 -0.23 -3.67 33.45
C ILE A 57 -0.91 -2.50 32.71
N GLY A 58 -2.15 -2.68 32.26
CA GLY A 58 -2.88 -1.64 31.54
C GLY A 58 -3.08 -0.37 32.37
N ARG A 59 -3.46 -0.53 33.66
CA ARG A 59 -3.57 0.60 34.60
C ARG A 59 -2.25 1.36 34.78
N ARG A 60 -1.11 0.65 34.88
CA ARG A 60 0.21 1.29 35.02
C ARG A 60 0.67 1.98 33.74
N VAL A 61 0.32 1.45 32.58
CA VAL A 61 0.57 2.10 31.28
C VAL A 61 -0.21 3.41 31.18
N LEU A 62 -1.51 3.39 31.50
CA LEU A 62 -2.36 4.59 31.51
C LEU A 62 -1.90 5.65 32.52
N ALA A 63 -1.45 5.23 33.70
CA ALA A 63 -0.92 6.15 34.71
C ALA A 63 0.42 6.80 34.31
N ARG A 64 1.11 6.27 33.29
CA ARG A 64 2.45 6.71 32.87
C ARG A 64 2.56 6.92 31.37
N LEU A 65 1.51 7.46 30.76
CA LEU A 65 1.52 7.83 29.35
C LEU A 65 2.67 8.79 29.05
N LEU A 66 3.38 8.54 27.95
CA LEU A 66 4.42 9.43 27.46
C LEU A 66 3.80 10.78 27.03
N ALA A 67 4.63 11.81 26.95
CA ALA A 67 4.23 13.08 26.37
C ALA A 67 3.70 12.86 24.93
N PRO A 68 2.69 13.62 24.48
CA PRO A 68 2.17 13.53 23.12
C PRO A 68 3.30 13.59 22.09
N ARG A 69 3.35 12.59 21.19
CA ARG A 69 4.39 12.53 20.18
C ARG A 69 4.02 13.48 19.03
N ARG A 70 4.97 14.32 18.64
CA ARG A 70 4.78 15.21 17.47
C ARG A 70 5.04 14.42 16.19
N HIS A 71 3.99 14.16 15.40
CA HIS A 71 4.18 13.64 14.06
C HIS A 71 4.90 14.66 13.18
N ARG A 72 5.90 14.20 12.42
CA ARG A 72 6.74 15.03 11.57
C ARG A 72 6.87 14.42 10.19
N THR A 73 6.74 15.25 9.16
CA THR A 73 7.04 14.86 7.78
C THR A 73 8.19 15.71 7.24
N SER A 74 9.08 15.07 6.49
CA SER A 74 10.15 15.70 5.71
C SER A 74 10.58 14.77 4.59
N THR A 75 11.00 15.32 3.46
CA THR A 75 11.60 14.54 2.38
C THR A 75 12.71 13.68 2.95
N ARG A 76 12.69 12.39 2.64
CA ARG A 76 13.70 11.45 3.12
C ARG A 76 14.59 11.06 1.96
N LYS A 77 15.89 11.26 2.14
CA LYS A 77 16.93 10.63 1.31
C LYS A 77 17.79 9.74 2.19
N VAL A 78 18.25 8.63 1.63
CA VAL A 78 19.25 7.81 2.30
C VAL A 78 20.60 8.50 2.13
N LYS A 79 21.37 8.66 3.21
CA LYS A 79 22.73 9.20 3.16
C LYS A 79 23.73 8.16 2.63
N SER A 80 23.41 7.52 1.52
CA SER A 80 24.26 6.51 0.87
C SER A 80 24.23 6.76 -0.64
N PRO A 81 25.39 7.02 -1.27
CA PRO A 81 25.46 7.36 -2.70
C PRO A 81 25.09 6.19 -3.63
N ILE A 82 25.21 4.94 -3.17
CA ILE A 82 24.83 3.74 -3.93
C ILE A 82 23.34 3.39 -3.81
N SER A 83 22.59 4.12 -3.00
CA SER A 83 21.17 3.84 -2.78
C SER A 83 20.32 4.35 -3.95
N ARG A 84 19.31 3.57 -4.37
CA ARG A 84 18.23 4.04 -5.25
C ARG A 84 17.42 5.23 -4.69
N TYR A 85 17.65 5.56 -3.42
CA TYR A 85 17.04 6.65 -2.67
C TYR A 85 18.10 7.69 -2.21
N ALA A 86 19.27 7.72 -2.85
CA ALA A 86 20.31 8.72 -2.61
C ALA A 86 19.84 10.13 -3.01
N GLU A 87 19.06 10.18 -4.10
CA GLU A 87 18.49 11.40 -4.62
C GLU A 87 17.19 11.77 -3.91
N ARG A 88 16.99 13.08 -3.80
CA ARG A 88 15.73 13.63 -3.33
C ARG A 88 14.69 13.48 -4.44
N ARG A 89 13.62 12.75 -4.16
CA ARG A 89 12.46 12.70 -5.04
C ARG A 89 11.55 13.88 -4.73
N ASN A 90 11.08 14.57 -5.76
CA ASN A 90 10.06 15.61 -5.60
C ASN A 90 8.69 14.93 -5.40
N ASP A 91 8.53 14.29 -4.24
CA ASP A 91 7.36 13.49 -3.85
C ASP A 91 6.27 14.34 -3.16
N GLY A 92 6.36 15.67 -3.27
CA GLY A 92 5.42 16.62 -2.66
C GLY A 92 5.63 16.85 -1.16
N ARG A 93 6.63 16.21 -0.54
CA ARG A 93 6.89 16.37 0.89
C ARG A 93 7.76 17.61 1.17
N PRO A 94 7.60 18.29 2.34
CA PRO A 94 8.42 19.45 2.69
C PRO A 94 9.91 19.13 2.89
N ASP A 95 10.76 20.12 2.61
CA ASP A 95 12.22 20.06 2.82
C ASP A 95 12.62 19.93 4.28
N ARG A 96 11.99 20.74 5.13
CA ARG A 96 12.23 20.76 6.56
C ARG A 96 11.21 19.89 7.28
N SER A 97 11.57 19.41 8.45
CA SER A 97 10.64 18.71 9.34
C SER A 97 9.50 19.64 9.73
N LEU A 98 8.31 19.41 9.18
CA LEU A 98 7.08 20.10 9.57
C LEU A 98 6.26 19.22 10.49
N THR A 99 5.58 19.86 11.45
CA THR A 99 4.63 19.18 12.34
C THR A 99 3.35 18.90 11.56
N ILE A 100 2.83 17.67 11.68
CA ILE A 100 1.48 17.37 11.18
C ILE A 100 0.49 17.92 12.21
N THR A 101 -0.35 18.88 11.79
CA THR A 101 -1.38 19.48 12.64
C THR A 101 -2.70 18.73 12.56
N ASP A 102 -3.07 18.26 11.36
CA ASP A 102 -4.32 17.54 11.12
C ASP A 102 -4.13 16.52 9.98
N PRO A 103 -4.36 15.22 10.21
CA PRO A 103 -4.41 14.21 9.16
C PRO A 103 -5.85 13.97 8.69
N THR A 104 -6.13 14.25 7.42
CA THR A 104 -7.38 13.81 6.78
C THR A 104 -7.26 12.37 6.30
N VAL A 105 -8.10 11.48 6.82
CA VAL A 105 -8.19 10.08 6.37
C VAL A 105 -9.47 9.92 5.56
N ALA A 106 -9.33 9.61 4.28
CA ALA A 106 -10.45 9.20 3.44
C ALA A 106 -10.50 7.67 3.40
N ILE A 107 -11.57 7.09 3.96
CA ILE A 107 -11.87 5.67 3.75
C ILE A 107 -12.57 5.61 2.39
N LEU A 108 -11.88 5.04 1.40
CA LEU A 108 -12.45 4.80 0.10
C LEU A 108 -13.20 3.48 0.15
N ASP A 109 -14.43 3.46 -0.37
CA ASP A 109 -15.11 2.21 -0.65
C ASP A 109 -14.20 1.34 -1.54
N PRO A 110 -14.18 0.01 -1.32
CA PRO A 110 -13.50 -0.86 -2.26
C PRO A 110 -14.09 -0.58 -3.65
N GLY A 111 -13.25 -0.13 -4.58
CA GLY A 111 -13.65 0.07 -5.96
C GLY A 111 -14.28 -1.21 -6.52
N PRO A 112 -15.01 -1.14 -7.66
CA PRO A 112 -15.71 -2.30 -8.22
C PRO A 112 -14.78 -3.51 -8.20
N GLU A 113 -15.29 -4.63 -7.65
CA GLU A 113 -14.53 -5.87 -7.53
C GLU A 113 -13.92 -6.19 -8.89
N HIS A 114 -12.60 -6.00 -9.00
CA HIS A 114 -11.90 -6.39 -10.21
C HIS A 114 -11.97 -7.91 -10.23
N GLN A 115 -12.56 -8.49 -11.28
CA GLN A 115 -12.62 -9.94 -11.44
C GLN A 115 -11.24 -10.52 -11.12
N PRO A 116 -11.13 -11.42 -10.13
CA PRO A 116 -9.84 -11.91 -9.69
C PRO A 116 -9.14 -12.55 -10.88
N LEU A 117 -7.94 -12.06 -11.17
CA LEU A 117 -7.15 -12.62 -12.27
C LEU A 117 -6.90 -14.10 -12.00
N PRO A 118 -6.91 -14.95 -13.04
CA PRO A 118 -6.72 -16.37 -12.85
C PRO A 118 -5.32 -16.66 -12.28
N PRO A 119 -5.16 -17.72 -11.46
CA PRO A 119 -3.87 -18.08 -10.88
C PRO A 119 -2.87 -18.56 -11.95
N VAL A 120 -3.37 -19.07 -13.08
CA VAL A 120 -2.58 -19.56 -14.21
C VAL A 120 -3.19 -19.04 -15.51
N SER A 121 -2.34 -18.60 -16.44
CA SER A 121 -2.80 -18.21 -17.77
C SER A 121 -3.29 -19.43 -18.54
N ARG A 122 -4.47 -19.31 -19.16
CA ARG A 122 -5.00 -20.34 -20.05
C ARG A 122 -4.07 -20.52 -21.25
N ASP A 123 -3.71 -21.77 -21.54
CA ASP A 123 -2.97 -22.11 -22.75
C ASP A 123 -3.85 -21.94 -23.98
N ASP A 124 -3.37 -21.19 -24.98
CA ASP A 124 -4.10 -20.88 -26.21
C ASP A 124 -3.47 -21.52 -27.46
N ARG A 125 -2.49 -22.43 -27.29
CA ARG A 125 -1.78 -23.10 -28.41
C ARG A 125 -2.69 -23.80 -29.42
N HIS A 126 -3.82 -24.33 -28.98
CA HIS A 126 -4.81 -25.02 -29.80
C HIS A 126 -6.05 -24.19 -30.15
N THR A 127 -6.04 -22.89 -29.83
CA THR A 127 -7.15 -22.01 -30.21
C THR A 127 -7.01 -21.54 -31.67
N VAL A 128 -8.16 -21.29 -32.29
CA VAL A 128 -8.27 -20.74 -33.65
C VAL A 128 -7.42 -19.45 -33.71
N PRO A 129 -6.63 -19.21 -34.77
CA PRO A 129 -5.70 -18.08 -34.84
C PRO A 129 -6.31 -16.73 -34.45
N ALA A 130 -7.53 -16.42 -34.93
CA ALA A 130 -8.25 -15.19 -34.62
C ALA A 130 -8.63 -15.03 -33.13
N GLN A 131 -8.79 -16.13 -32.39
CA GLN A 131 -9.11 -16.14 -30.96
C GLN A 131 -7.87 -16.26 -30.07
N ARG A 132 -6.68 -16.39 -30.65
CA ARG A 132 -5.44 -16.39 -29.87
C ARG A 132 -5.29 -15.07 -29.14
N ARG A 133 -4.70 -15.14 -27.96
CA ARG A 133 -4.49 -14.01 -27.05
C ARG A 133 -3.88 -12.80 -27.73
N ARG A 134 -2.87 -13.02 -28.60
CA ARG A 134 -2.24 -11.96 -29.37
C ARG A 134 -3.24 -11.18 -30.22
N HIS A 135 -4.07 -11.86 -31.01
CA HIS A 135 -5.02 -11.21 -31.90
C HIS A 135 -6.13 -10.51 -31.12
N ARG A 136 -6.64 -11.14 -30.05
CA ARG A 136 -7.64 -10.52 -29.17
C ARG A 136 -7.14 -9.25 -28.49
N VAL A 137 -5.92 -9.27 -27.93
CA VAL A 137 -5.34 -8.10 -27.26
C VAL A 137 -5.03 -6.99 -28.26
N LEU A 138 -4.50 -7.31 -29.44
CA LEU A 138 -4.24 -6.29 -30.46
C LEU A 138 -5.54 -5.67 -31.00
N ALA A 139 -6.59 -6.47 -31.19
CA ALA A 139 -7.91 -5.95 -31.58
C ALA A 139 -8.47 -5.00 -30.50
N LEU A 140 -8.37 -5.36 -29.22
CA LEU A 140 -8.79 -4.49 -28.11
C LEU A 140 -8.01 -3.16 -28.08
N LEU A 141 -6.69 -3.21 -28.30
CA LEU A 141 -5.88 -2.01 -28.36
C LEU A 141 -6.28 -1.14 -29.57
N GLN A 142 -6.60 -1.75 -30.70
CA GLN A 142 -7.03 -1.07 -31.93
C GLN A 142 -8.42 -0.45 -31.83
N ASP A 143 -9.33 -1.03 -31.05
CA ASP A 143 -10.68 -0.50 -30.80
C ASP A 143 -10.64 0.84 -30.03
N GLY A 144 -9.62 1.04 -29.20
CA GLY A 144 -9.36 2.29 -28.48
C GLY A 144 -7.96 2.85 -28.77
N PRO A 145 -7.68 3.36 -29.99
CA PRO A 145 -6.32 3.70 -30.41
C PRO A 145 -5.74 4.90 -29.64
N THR A 146 -6.60 5.81 -29.17
CA THR A 146 -6.24 6.98 -28.35
C THR A 146 -6.29 6.70 -26.84
N ARG A 147 -6.61 5.47 -26.42
CA ARG A 147 -6.68 5.08 -25.01
C ARG A 147 -5.36 4.49 -24.55
N LEU A 148 -4.89 4.91 -23.37
CA LEU A 148 -3.78 4.27 -22.69
C LEU A 148 -4.31 3.08 -21.89
N TRP A 149 -3.73 1.91 -22.15
CA TRP A 149 -4.14 0.67 -21.50
C TRP A 149 -3.15 0.24 -20.42
N ARG A 150 -3.67 -0.12 -19.25
CA ARG A 150 -2.89 -0.78 -18.20
C ARG A 150 -2.93 -2.30 -18.39
N PRO A 151 -1.83 -3.03 -18.15
CA PRO A 151 -1.83 -4.50 -18.20
C PRO A 151 -2.90 -5.15 -17.31
N ALA A 152 -3.20 -4.54 -16.16
CA ALA A 152 -4.23 -5.03 -15.24
C ALA A 152 -5.64 -4.93 -15.85
N GLU A 153 -5.94 -3.84 -16.55
CA GLU A 153 -7.23 -3.64 -17.23
C GLU A 153 -7.40 -4.65 -18.37
N ILE A 154 -6.35 -4.87 -19.17
CA ILE A 154 -6.38 -5.85 -20.26
C ILE A 154 -6.54 -7.27 -19.70
N ALA A 155 -5.80 -7.62 -18.65
CA ALA A 155 -5.90 -8.94 -18.03
C ALA A 155 -7.29 -9.17 -17.42
N ALA A 156 -7.86 -8.16 -16.75
CA ALA A 156 -9.21 -8.22 -16.19
C ALA A 156 -10.28 -8.33 -17.29
N HIS A 157 -10.11 -7.61 -18.41
CA HIS A 157 -11.04 -7.67 -19.55
C HIS A 157 -11.16 -9.07 -20.15
N PHE A 158 -10.06 -9.84 -20.22
CA PHE A 158 -10.09 -11.19 -20.79
C PHE A 158 -10.33 -12.30 -19.76
N GLY A 159 -10.00 -12.09 -18.48
CA GLY A 159 -10.26 -13.03 -17.38
C GLY A 159 -9.50 -14.37 -17.45
N ASP A 160 -8.72 -14.63 -18.50
CA ASP A 160 -8.03 -15.91 -18.75
C ASP A 160 -6.49 -15.79 -18.70
N ILE A 161 -5.94 -14.65 -18.26
CA ILE A 161 -4.51 -14.33 -18.29
C ILE A 161 -4.05 -13.74 -16.96
N THR A 162 -2.94 -14.25 -16.41
CA THR A 162 -2.29 -13.64 -15.25
C THR A 162 -1.68 -12.28 -15.59
N LEU A 163 -1.59 -11.40 -14.59
CA LEU A 163 -0.96 -10.08 -14.75
C LEU A 163 0.49 -10.16 -15.23
N HIS A 164 1.25 -11.12 -14.70
CA HIS A 164 2.67 -11.30 -15.06
C HIS A 164 2.83 -11.67 -16.54
N THR A 165 2.01 -12.62 -17.03
CA THR A 165 2.03 -13.03 -18.44
C THR A 165 1.66 -11.86 -19.34
N MET A 166 0.64 -11.08 -18.97
CA MET A 166 0.23 -9.89 -19.71
C MET A 166 1.37 -8.87 -19.80
N TYR A 167 2.02 -8.56 -18.68
CA TYR A 167 3.14 -7.62 -18.63
C TYR A 167 4.29 -8.05 -19.56
N ARG A 168 4.67 -9.33 -19.51
CA ARG A 168 5.74 -9.88 -20.35
C ARG A 168 5.38 -9.83 -21.84
N GLN A 169 4.14 -10.12 -22.20
CA GLN A 169 3.69 -10.10 -23.59
C GLN A 169 3.66 -8.69 -24.17
N LEU A 170 3.07 -7.74 -23.45
CA LEU A 170 3.04 -6.33 -23.87
C LEU A 170 4.45 -5.75 -23.95
N SER A 171 5.33 -6.05 -22.99
CA SER A 171 6.73 -5.60 -23.05
C SER A 171 7.46 -6.16 -24.27
N ARG A 172 7.24 -7.44 -24.59
CA ARG A 172 7.84 -8.06 -25.77
C ARG A 172 7.31 -7.45 -27.08
N TRP A 173 6.00 -7.22 -27.17
CA TRP A 173 5.40 -6.60 -28.35
C TRP A 173 5.80 -5.14 -28.53
N ALA A 174 5.97 -4.40 -27.43
CA ALA A 174 6.53 -3.06 -27.46
C ALA A 174 7.99 -3.08 -27.94
N GLY A 175 8.80 -4.04 -27.45
CA GLY A 175 10.19 -4.21 -27.91
C GLY A 175 10.32 -4.59 -29.38
N SER A 176 9.32 -5.29 -29.95
CA SER A 176 9.26 -5.61 -31.37
C SER A 176 8.54 -4.56 -32.23
N GLY A 177 8.12 -3.42 -31.66
CA GLY A 177 7.47 -2.33 -32.38
C GLY A 177 6.02 -2.59 -32.81
N ILE A 178 5.34 -3.60 -32.25
CA ILE A 178 3.94 -3.92 -32.59
C ILE A 178 2.96 -2.98 -31.86
N ILE A 179 3.35 -2.50 -30.67
CA ILE A 179 2.59 -1.55 -29.84
C ILE A 179 3.56 -0.51 -29.27
N HIS A 180 3.06 0.62 -28.79
CA HIS A 180 3.90 1.64 -28.15
C HIS A 180 3.80 1.57 -26.63
N LYS A 181 4.94 1.66 -25.95
CA LYS A 181 5.03 1.84 -24.50
C LYS A 181 5.27 3.32 -24.21
N ILE A 182 4.25 3.99 -23.68
CA ILE A 182 4.27 5.43 -23.41
C ILE A 182 4.92 5.73 -22.05
N GLY A 183 4.76 4.82 -21.09
CA GLY A 183 5.29 4.99 -19.75
C GLY A 183 5.31 3.68 -18.94
N PRO A 184 5.60 3.74 -17.64
CA PRO A 184 5.61 2.57 -16.77
C PRO A 184 4.23 1.89 -16.74
N GLY A 185 4.10 0.78 -17.47
CA GLY A 185 2.85 0.01 -17.52
C GLY A 185 1.72 0.66 -18.33
N LEU A 186 2.03 1.56 -19.26
CA LEU A 186 1.05 2.21 -20.15
C LEU A 186 1.38 1.89 -21.61
N TYR A 187 0.42 1.30 -22.31
CA TYR A 187 0.55 0.83 -23.69
C TYR A 187 -0.55 1.40 -24.60
N ALA A 188 -0.23 1.61 -25.88
CA ALA A 188 -1.15 2.07 -26.91
C ALA A 188 -0.94 1.30 -28.23
N ALA A 189 -1.97 1.22 -29.09
CA ALA A 189 -1.94 0.45 -30.33
C ALA A 189 -0.95 1.00 -31.37
N THR A 190 -1.11 2.26 -31.78
CA THR A 190 -0.22 2.92 -32.76
C THR A 190 -0.22 4.44 -32.54
N ASN A 191 0.91 5.09 -32.86
CA ASN A 191 1.14 6.54 -32.95
C ASN A 191 0.23 7.41 -32.08
N TRP A 192 0.50 7.37 -30.77
CA TRP A 192 0.03 8.39 -29.84
C TRP A 192 0.57 9.76 -30.28
N THR A 193 -0.23 10.52 -31.02
CA THR A 193 -0.05 11.96 -31.14
C THR A 193 -0.74 12.58 -29.95
N SER A 194 0.04 13.08 -28.99
CA SER A 194 -0.48 14.01 -28.00
C SER A 194 -1.00 15.22 -28.76
N THR A 195 -2.32 15.38 -28.91
CA THR A 195 -2.89 16.61 -29.44
C THR A 195 -2.35 17.76 -28.60
N PRO A 196 -1.56 18.71 -29.13
CA PRO A 196 -1.19 19.89 -28.37
C PRO A 196 -2.48 20.65 -28.05
N LEU A 197 -2.68 20.98 -26.78
CA LEU A 197 -3.74 21.89 -26.34
C LEU A 197 -3.63 23.17 -27.18
N PRO A 198 -4.70 23.64 -27.84
CA PRO A 198 -4.67 24.94 -28.49
C PRO A 198 -4.30 25.99 -27.44
N PRO A 199 -3.47 27.00 -27.77
CA PRO A 199 -3.13 28.05 -26.83
C PRO A 199 -4.42 28.69 -26.33
N ALA A 200 -4.54 28.82 -25.01
CA ALA A 200 -5.67 29.50 -24.41
C ALA A 200 -5.76 30.91 -24.99
N GLU A 201 -6.84 31.20 -25.73
CA GLU A 201 -7.18 32.58 -26.10
C GLU A 201 -7.48 33.32 -24.80
N ILE A 202 -6.54 34.16 -24.39
CA ILE A 202 -6.76 35.17 -23.36
C ILE A 202 -7.59 36.26 -24.04
N ARG A 203 -8.84 36.40 -23.61
CA ARG A 203 -9.70 37.53 -23.94
C ARG A 203 -10.03 38.30 -22.67
#